data_AF-A0A1B6J1B0-F1
#
_entry.id   AF-A0A1B6J1B0-F1
#
_cell.length_a   1.000
_cell.length_b   1.000
_cell.length_c   1.000
_cell.angle_alpha   90.00
_cell.angle_beta   90.00
_cell.angle_gamma   90.00
#
_symmetry.space_group_name_H-M   'P 1'
#
loop_
_entity.id
_entity.type
_entity.pdbx_description
1 polymer ?
#
loop_
_entity_poly.entity_id
_entity_poly.type
_entity_poly.pdbx_seq_one_letter_code
_entity_poly.pdbx_strand_id
1 'polypeptide(L)'
;MASKNSDLSRRTKKQKKGDLDDLKQELDIDFHKISVEELYQRFNTHPDTGLTHAKAKENLERDGPNALTPPKTTPEWIKFCKQLFGGFALLLWIGAILCFIAYSIQASTVEEPADDN
;
A
#
# COMPACT_ATOMS: atom_id res chain seq x y z
N MET A 1 -20.52 10.67 -15.86
CA MET A 1 -19.04 10.62 -15.75
C MET A 1 -18.51 9.87 -14.51
N ALA A 2 -19.33 9.51 -13.51
CA ALA A 2 -18.87 8.84 -12.28
C ALA A 2 -18.47 7.36 -12.41
N SER A 3 -18.93 6.66 -13.46
CA SER A 3 -18.74 5.20 -13.59
C SER A 3 -17.31 4.77 -13.95
N LYS A 4 -16.49 5.65 -14.56
CA LYS A 4 -15.12 5.29 -14.97
C LYS A 4 -14.13 5.19 -13.79
N ASN A 5 -14.38 5.91 -12.69
CA ASN A 5 -13.45 5.99 -11.56
C ASN A 5 -13.53 4.77 -10.62
N SER A 6 -14.73 4.18 -10.47
CA SER A 6 -14.93 2.97 -9.66
C SER A 6 -14.31 1.72 -10.31
N ASP A 7 -14.41 1.61 -11.64
CA ASP A 7 -13.81 0.52 -12.40
C ASP A 7 -12.28 0.56 -12.41
N LEU A 8 -11.69 1.77 -12.46
CA LEU A 8 -10.24 1.93 -12.41
C LEU A 8 -9.66 1.47 -11.07
N SER A 9 -10.33 1.82 -9.96
CA SER A 9 -9.98 1.41 -8.59
C SER A 9 -10.12 -0.10 -8.36
N ARG A 10 -11.17 -0.73 -8.91
CA ARG A 10 -11.36 -2.19 -8.86
C ARG A 10 -10.29 -2.92 -9.68
N ARG A 11 -9.93 -2.40 -10.86
CA ARG A 11 -8.83 -2.94 -11.68
C ARG A 11 -7.49 -2.88 -10.96
N THR A 12 -7.15 -1.75 -10.33
CA THR A 12 -5.88 -1.62 -9.58
C THR A 12 -5.84 -2.57 -8.37
N LYS A 13 -6.93 -2.71 -7.61
CA LYS A 13 -7.00 -3.69 -6.51
C LYS A 13 -6.87 -5.13 -6.98
N LYS A 14 -7.52 -5.49 -8.10
CA LYS A 14 -7.44 -6.85 -8.67
C LYS A 14 -6.04 -7.16 -9.19
N GLN A 15 -5.40 -6.20 -9.85
CA GLN A 15 -4.03 -6.34 -10.34
C GLN A 15 -3.02 -6.46 -9.19
N LYS A 16 -3.16 -5.66 -8.13
CA LYS A 16 -2.31 -5.74 -6.93
C LYS A 16 -2.50 -7.04 -6.13
N LYS A 17 -3.70 -7.64 -6.21
CA LYS A 17 -3.99 -8.94 -5.57
C LYS A 17 -3.41 -10.10 -6.38
N GLY A 18 -3.51 -10.05 -7.72
CA GLY A 18 -2.84 -11.02 -8.60
C GLY A 18 -1.32 -11.01 -8.40
N ASP A 19 -0.71 -9.82 -8.39
CA ASP A 19 0.73 -9.62 -8.16
C ASP A 19 1.22 -10.17 -6.80
N LEU A 20 0.36 -10.14 -5.77
CA LEU A 20 0.67 -10.72 -4.44
C LEU A 20 0.45 -12.24 -4.38
N ASP A 21 -0.52 -12.77 -5.12
CA ASP A 21 -0.76 -14.21 -5.20
C ASP A 21 0.31 -14.89 -6.08
N ASP A 22 0.82 -14.21 -7.11
CA ASP A 22 1.99 -14.63 -7.89
C ASP A 22 3.28 -14.61 -7.04
N LEU A 23 3.40 -13.68 -6.08
CA LEU A 23 4.53 -13.62 -5.13
C LEU A 23 4.53 -14.76 -4.09
N LYS A 24 3.38 -15.42 -3.88
CA LYS A 24 3.22 -16.57 -2.99
C LYS A 24 3.44 -17.90 -3.71
N GLN A 25 3.89 -17.86 -4.96
CA GLN A 25 4.32 -19.06 -5.67
C GLN A 25 5.35 -19.77 -4.80
N GLU A 26 4.94 -20.90 -4.22
CA GLU A 26 5.75 -21.63 -3.25
C GLU A 26 7.05 -22.03 -3.94
N LEU A 27 8.18 -21.57 -3.40
CA LEU A 27 9.48 -22.06 -3.83
C LEU A 27 9.57 -23.52 -3.37
N ASP A 28 9.53 -24.46 -4.32
CA ASP A 28 9.82 -25.86 -4.02
C ASP A 28 11.33 -26.00 -3.72
N ILE A 29 11.65 -26.18 -2.44
CA ILE A 29 13.03 -26.24 -1.95
C ILE A 29 13.38 -27.69 -1.61
N ASP A 30 14.33 -28.26 -2.36
CA ASP A 30 14.76 -29.67 -2.28
C ASP A 30 16.09 -29.88 -1.53
N PHE A 31 16.68 -28.84 -0.94
CA PHE A 31 18.04 -28.88 -0.37
C PHE A 31 18.27 -29.97 0.69
N HIS A 32 17.21 -30.43 1.35
CA HIS A 32 17.27 -31.48 2.37
C HIS A 32 17.13 -32.91 1.80
N LYS A 33 16.92 -33.05 0.48
CA LYS A 33 16.73 -34.34 -0.20
C LYS A 33 17.96 -34.77 -1.01
N ILE A 34 18.90 -33.86 -1.24
CA ILE A 34 20.11 -34.09 -2.04
C ILE A 34 21.31 -34.48 -1.17
N SER A 35 22.39 -34.96 -1.81
CA SER A 35 23.63 -35.27 -1.10
C SER A 35 24.33 -33.99 -0.64
N VAL A 36 25.19 -34.12 0.37
CA VAL A 36 25.92 -32.99 0.94
C VAL A 36 26.93 -32.42 -0.07
N GLU A 37 27.52 -33.28 -0.90
CA GLU A 37 28.44 -32.89 -1.99
C GLU A 37 27.72 -32.05 -3.05
N GLU A 38 26.52 -32.46 -3.43
CA GLU A 38 25.68 -31.70 -4.37
C GLU A 38 25.27 -30.36 -3.76
N LEU A 39 24.93 -30.32 -2.47
CA LEU A 39 24.59 -29.09 -1.76
C LEU A 39 25.77 -28.09 -1.78
N TYR A 40 26.99 -28.55 -1.48
CA TYR A 40 28.18 -27.70 -1.52
C TYR A 40 28.49 -27.17 -2.92
N GLN A 41 28.27 -27.98 -3.96
CA GLN A 41 28.41 -27.54 -5.34
C GLN A 41 27.35 -26.49 -5.72
N ARG A 42 26.07 -26.72 -5.38
CA ARG A 42 24.98 -25.77 -5.67
C ARG A 42 25.22 -24.40 -5.02
N PHE A 43 25.67 -24.38 -3.76
CA PHE A 43 25.91 -23.15 -3.00
C PHE A 43 27.33 -22.58 -3.14
N ASN A 44 28.22 -23.25 -3.87
CA ASN A 44 29.63 -22.87 -4.02
C ASN A 44 30.32 -22.58 -2.67
N THR A 45 30.10 -23.45 -1.68
CA THR A 45 30.64 -23.31 -0.32
C THR A 45 31.49 -24.51 0.06
N HIS A 46 32.48 -24.30 0.92
CA HIS A 46 33.31 -25.38 1.46
C HIS A 46 32.76 -25.89 2.81
N PRO A 47 32.79 -27.20 3.10
CA PRO A 47 32.35 -27.75 4.39
C PRO A 47 33.06 -27.13 5.61
N ASP A 48 34.40 -27.07 5.57
CA ASP A 48 35.18 -26.65 6.75
C ASP A 48 35.42 -25.14 6.85
N THR A 49 35.57 -24.46 5.71
CA THR A 49 36.00 -23.06 5.65
C THR A 49 34.87 -22.11 5.23
N GLY A 50 33.73 -22.64 4.79
CA GLY A 50 32.57 -21.86 4.38
C GLY A 50 32.81 -21.02 3.12
N LEU A 51 32.16 -19.85 3.07
CA LEU A 51 32.34 -18.85 2.02
C LEU A 51 33.48 -17.90 2.35
N THR A 52 34.17 -17.41 1.32
CA THR A 52 35.14 -16.32 1.47
C THR A 52 34.43 -15.01 1.85
N HIS A 53 35.12 -14.11 2.56
CA HIS A 53 34.58 -12.80 2.89
C HIS A 53 34.14 -12.00 1.66
N ALA A 54 34.88 -12.10 0.55
CA ALA A 54 34.52 -11.47 -0.71
C ALA A 54 33.19 -12.02 -1.26
N LYS A 55 33.00 -13.34 -1.25
CA LYS A 55 31.77 -13.97 -1.74
C LYS A 55 30.57 -13.71 -0.84
N ALA A 56 30.77 -13.72 0.48
CA ALA A 56 29.74 -13.35 1.43
C ALA A 56 29.27 -11.90 1.23
N LYS A 57 30.19 -10.98 0.97
CA LYS A 57 29.88 -9.58 0.65
C LYS A 57 29.12 -9.44 -0.69
N GLU A 58 29.56 -10.14 -1.72
CA GLU A 58 28.88 -10.17 -3.02
C GLU A 58 27.42 -10.68 -2.89
N ASN A 59 27.22 -11.77 -2.13
CA ASN A 59 25.88 -12.30 -1.87
C ASN A 59 25.01 -11.30 -1.09
N LEU A 60 25.57 -10.59 -0.10
CA LEU A 60 24.86 -9.56 0.66
C LEU A 60 24.42 -8.38 -0.23
N GLU A 61 25.28 -7.95 -1.15
CA GLU A 61 24.97 -6.88 -2.11
C GLU A 61 23.91 -7.31 -3.14
N ARG A 62 23.92 -8.60 -3.53
CA ARG A 62 22.94 -9.18 -4.47
C ARG A 62 21.57 -9.43 -3.84
N ASP A 63 21.52 -10.12 -2.71
CA ASP A 63 20.29 -10.63 -2.10
C ASP A 63 19.71 -9.67 -1.06
N GLY A 64 20.54 -8.77 -0.54
CA GLY A 64 20.20 -7.91 0.58
C GLY A 64 20.38 -8.58 1.94
N PRO A 65 20.07 -7.87 3.03
CA PRO A 65 20.20 -8.41 4.38
C PRO A 65 19.22 -9.57 4.60
N ASN A 66 19.66 -10.58 5.36
CA ASN A 66 18.78 -11.65 5.86
C ASN A 66 17.86 -11.11 6.97
N ALA A 67 16.91 -10.25 6.58
CA ALA A 67 15.95 -9.60 7.45
C ALA A 67 14.60 -9.50 6.75
N LEU A 68 13.52 -9.73 7.50
CA LEU A 68 12.17 -9.56 6.98
C LEU A 68 11.93 -8.08 6.68
N THR A 69 11.51 -7.78 5.45
CA THR A 69 11.13 -6.42 5.09
C THR A 69 9.86 -6.04 5.86
N PRO A 70 9.86 -4.96 6.67
CA PRO A 70 8.69 -4.56 7.42
C PRO A 70 7.54 -4.22 6.44
N PRO A 71 6.28 -4.50 6.82
CA PRO A 71 5.15 -4.24 5.96
C PRO A 71 5.02 -2.74 5.69
N LYS A 72 4.59 -2.38 4.47
CA LYS A 72 4.36 -0.98 4.10
C LYS A 72 3.23 -0.40 4.96
N THR A 73 3.54 0.56 5.83
CA THR A 73 2.56 1.26 6.65
C THR A 73 1.97 2.44 5.91
N THR A 74 0.68 2.72 6.10
CA THR A 74 0.09 3.99 5.64
C THR A 74 0.21 5.05 6.73
N PRO A 75 0.61 6.30 6.40
CA PRO A 75 0.62 7.42 7.34
C PRO A 75 -0.71 7.62 8.05
N GLU A 76 -0.67 8.04 9.31
CA GLU A 76 -1.88 8.20 10.15
C GLU A 76 -2.86 9.25 9.61
N TRP A 77 -2.37 10.36 9.06
CA TRP A 77 -3.23 11.37 8.43
C TRP A 77 -4.04 10.81 7.25
N ILE A 78 -3.50 9.82 6.52
CA ILE A 78 -4.23 9.14 5.44
C ILE A 78 -5.35 8.28 6.04
N LYS A 79 -5.11 7.62 7.17
CA LYS A 79 -6.14 6.83 7.86
C LYS A 79 -7.25 7.74 8.40
N PHE A 80 -6.89 8.89 8.96
CA PHE A 80 -7.83 9.91 9.40
C PHE A 80 -8.71 10.43 8.25
N CYS A 81 -8.11 10.83 7.12
CA CYS A 81 -8.86 11.29 5.95
C CYS A 81 -9.80 10.20 5.42
N LYS A 82 -9.38 8.93 5.42
CA LYS A 82 -10.26 7.81 5.03
C LYS A 82 -11.48 7.69 5.92
N GLN A 83 -11.36 7.97 7.21
CA GLN A 83 -12.48 8.00 8.14
C GLN A 83 -13.38 9.22 7.90
N LEU A 84 -12.79 10.40 7.66
CA LEU A 84 -13.53 11.66 7.49
C LEU A 84 -14.35 11.73 6.20
N PHE A 85 -13.89 11.08 5.13
CA PHE A 85 -14.56 11.07 3.82
C PHE A 85 -15.13 9.69 3.44
N GLY A 86 -15.28 8.80 4.42
CA GLY A 86 -15.81 7.45 4.23
C GLY A 86 -17.30 7.33 4.56
N GLY A 87 -18.01 6.46 3.83
CA GLY A 87 -19.38 6.04 4.17
C GLY A 87 -20.38 7.20 4.29
N PHE A 88 -21.03 7.29 5.45
CA PHE A 88 -22.07 8.28 5.74
C PHE A 88 -21.54 9.72 5.89
N ALA A 89 -20.28 9.90 6.30
CA ALA A 89 -19.70 11.23 6.50
C ALA A 89 -19.71 12.08 5.20
N LEU A 90 -19.71 11.43 4.03
CA LEU A 90 -19.80 12.12 2.75
C LEU A 90 -21.14 12.83 2.55
N LEU A 91 -22.24 12.29 3.08
CA LEU A 91 -23.55 12.95 3.04
C LEU A 91 -23.54 14.23 3.89
N LEU A 92 -22.86 14.19 5.05
CA LEU A 92 -22.69 15.36 5.91
C LEU A 92 -21.85 16.44 5.22
N TRP A 93 -20.79 16.06 4.49
CA TRP A 93 -20.01 17.01 3.68
C TRP A 93 -20.84 17.68 2.59
N ILE A 94 -21.67 16.92 1.87
CA ILE A 94 -22.57 17.49 0.85
C ILE A 94 -23.58 18.44 1.49
N GLY A 95 -24.19 18.05 2.62
CA GLY A 95 -25.11 18.90 3.36
C GLY A 95 -24.45 20.20 3.83
N ALA A 96 -23.26 20.13 4.40
CA ALA A 96 -22.48 21.30 4.82
C ALA A 96 -22.20 22.24 3.64
N ILE A 97 -21.75 21.70 2.50
CA ILE A 97 -21.51 22.50 1.28
C ILE A 97 -22.80 23.19 0.80
N LEU A 98 -23.92 22.47 0.78
CA LEU A 98 -25.22 23.05 0.41
C LEU A 98 -25.66 24.17 1.36
N CYS A 99 -25.45 24.02 2.68
CA CYS A 99 -25.71 25.07 3.66
C CYS A 99 -24.86 26.33 3.41
N PHE A 100 -23.56 26.16 3.13
CA PHE A 100 -22.69 27.29 2.79
C PHE A 100 -23.10 27.99 1.49
N ILE A 101 -23.53 27.23 0.47
CA ILE A 101 -24.05 27.80 -0.79
C ILE A 101 -25.31 28.61 -0.53
N ALA A 102 -26.28 28.04 0.19
CA ALA A 102 -27.54 28.72 0.52
C ALA A 102 -27.30 30.01 1.30
N TYR A 103 -26.42 29.96 2.31
CA TYR A 103 -26.01 31.15 3.07
C TYR A 103 -25.34 32.20 2.19
N SER A 104 -24.44 31.78 1.30
CA SER A 104 -23.72 32.70 0.41
C SER A 104 -24.68 33.42 -0.54
N ILE A 105 -25.69 32.73 -1.06
CA ILE A 105 -26.75 33.34 -1.89
C ILE A 105 -27.51 34.36 -1.06
N GLN A 106 -28.01 33.98 0.13
CA GLN A 106 -28.75 34.88 1.01
C GLN A 106 -27.94 36.13 1.39
N ALA A 107 -26.67 35.96 1.76
CA ALA A 107 -25.77 37.06 2.10
C ALA A 107 -25.46 37.98 0.90
N SER A 108 -25.54 37.47 -0.34
CA SER A 108 -25.29 38.25 -1.55
C SER A 108 -26.55 38.93 -2.10
N THR A 109 -27.75 38.43 -1.77
CA THR A 109 -29.02 38.96 -2.29
C THR A 109 -29.76 39.88 -1.34
N VAL A 110 -29.37 39.94 -0.06
CA VAL A 110 -29.98 40.83 0.94
C VAL A 110 -29.11 42.06 1.10
N GLU A 111 -29.46 43.13 0.38
CA GLU A 111 -28.87 44.47 0.49
C GLU A 111 -29.81 45.39 1.28
N GLU A 112 -30.31 44.95 2.44
CA GLU A 112 -30.93 45.82 3.46
C GLU A 112 -31.15 45.04 4.77
N PRO A 113 -30.73 45.55 5.94
CA PRO A 113 -31.06 44.92 7.21
C PRO A 113 -32.54 45.19 7.54
N ALA A 114 -33.31 44.15 7.83
CA ALA A 114 -34.59 44.32 8.50
C ALA A 114 -34.30 44.72 9.96
N ASP A 115 -34.46 46.01 10.25
CA ASP A 115 -34.50 46.58 11.59
C ASP A 115 -35.83 46.14 12.22
N ASP A 116 -35.84 44.99 12.89
CA ASP A 116 -37.03 44.44 13.54
C ASP A 116 -36.95 44.78 15.04
N ASN A 117 -37.57 45.91 15.40
CA ASN A 117 -37.81 46.38 16.77
C ASN A 117 -39.32 46.45 17.01
#